data_AF-V6LQZ4-F1
#
_entry.id   AF-V6LQZ4-F1
#
_cell.length_a   1.000
_cell.length_b   1.000
_cell.length_c   1.000
_cell.angle_alpha   90.00
_cell.angle_beta   90.00
_cell.angle_gamma   90.00
#
_symmetry.space_group_name_H-M   'P 1'
#
loop_
_entity.id
_entity.type
_entity.pdbx_description
1 polymer ?
#
loop_
_entity_poly.entity_id
_entity_poly.type
_entity_poly.pdbx_seq_one_letter_code
_entity_poly.pdbx_strand_id
1 'polypeptide(L)'
;MPDAGTCSRSSTGCKAGYYCPTVEYTEVSCIACSDDIKLGQGCYCVSNTVNTHCRECTNGKCSKCITGSFQNGDRCTICSKGCGKCKSSDKCEACAEGYTMEKNICVRVCNSLQDCEQERMTFCNLSANRCEPCESNCLFCSSKTVCNFCTPGAYTTTIDGKCTASCNSLQDGQYCKNGVPTSCAEGLDSVCRC
;
A
#
# COMPACT_ATOMS: atom_id res chain seq x y z
N MET A 1 -22.45 2.23 -30.80
CA MET A 1 -22.21 2.07 -29.34
C MET A 1 -22.45 3.42 -28.68
N PRO A 2 -23.01 3.50 -27.46
CA PRO A 2 -23.12 4.76 -26.75
C PRO A 2 -21.72 5.34 -26.52
N ASP A 3 -21.60 6.67 -26.59
CA ASP A 3 -20.35 7.35 -26.24
C ASP A 3 -20.10 7.22 -24.73
N ALA A 4 -19.09 6.45 -24.36
CA ALA A 4 -18.69 6.20 -22.97
C ALA A 4 -17.90 7.37 -22.36
N GLY A 5 -17.32 8.24 -23.19
CA GLY A 5 -16.34 9.24 -22.80
C GLY A 5 -14.92 8.68 -22.61
N THR A 6 -14.00 9.58 -22.25
CA THR A 6 -12.60 9.27 -21.93
C THR A 6 -12.25 9.76 -20.53
N CYS A 7 -11.23 9.18 -19.92
CA CYS A 7 -10.80 9.54 -18.58
C CYS A 7 -9.33 9.22 -18.34
N SER A 8 -8.79 9.84 -17.29
CA SER A 8 -7.49 9.53 -16.71
C SER A 8 -7.50 9.90 -15.23
N ARG A 9 -6.36 9.79 -14.54
CA ARG A 9 -6.18 10.28 -13.17
C ARG A 9 -6.56 11.75 -12.98
N SER A 10 -6.41 12.58 -14.02
CA SER A 10 -6.70 14.02 -13.99
C SER A 10 -7.93 14.41 -14.80
N SER A 11 -8.56 13.47 -15.51
CA SER A 11 -9.69 13.71 -16.41
C SER A 11 -10.87 12.82 -16.02
N THR A 12 -11.98 13.44 -15.65
CA THR A 12 -13.19 12.73 -15.22
C THR A 12 -14.25 12.75 -16.33
N GLY A 13 -13.94 12.38 -17.57
CA GLY A 13 -14.87 12.50 -18.70
C GLY A 13 -15.85 11.34 -18.92
N CYS A 14 -15.92 10.34 -18.03
CA CYS A 14 -16.82 9.20 -18.20
C CYS A 14 -18.29 9.58 -18.04
N LYS A 15 -19.14 8.99 -18.88
CA LYS A 15 -20.60 9.09 -18.76
C LYS A 15 -21.15 8.21 -17.63
N ALA A 16 -22.37 8.53 -17.20
CA ALA A 16 -23.06 7.72 -16.19
C ALA A 16 -23.18 6.25 -16.63
N GLY A 17 -22.88 5.32 -15.72
CA GLY A 17 -22.86 3.88 -16.00
C GLY A 17 -21.51 3.34 -16.52
N TYR A 18 -20.49 4.20 -16.61
CA TYR A 18 -19.13 3.82 -16.98
C TYR A 18 -18.13 4.15 -15.86
N TYR A 19 -16.95 3.53 -15.89
CA TYR A 19 -15.85 3.82 -14.99
C TYR A 19 -14.54 3.98 -15.74
N CYS A 20 -13.57 4.57 -15.06
CA CYS A 20 -12.22 4.73 -15.60
C CYS A 20 -11.36 3.50 -15.30
N PRO A 21 -10.90 2.75 -16.32
CA PRO A 21 -10.11 1.54 -16.11
C PRO A 21 -8.65 1.81 -15.73
N THR A 22 -8.23 3.07 -15.71
CA THR A 22 -6.86 3.49 -15.37
C THR A 22 -6.83 4.43 -14.18
N VAL A 23 -5.72 4.41 -13.47
CA VAL A 23 -5.35 5.40 -12.43
C VAL A 23 -4.13 6.21 -12.86
N GLU A 24 -3.72 6.09 -14.12
CA GLU A 24 -2.58 6.79 -14.73
C GLU A 24 -3.02 8.09 -15.42
N TYR A 25 -2.05 8.92 -15.81
CA TYR A 25 -2.32 10.22 -16.46
C TYR A 25 -2.75 10.11 -17.94
N THR A 26 -2.50 8.98 -18.59
CA THR A 26 -2.89 8.75 -19.99
C THR A 26 -4.40 8.57 -20.10
N GLU A 27 -5.03 9.32 -21.01
CA GLU A 27 -6.46 9.18 -21.26
C GLU A 27 -6.78 7.88 -22.00
N VAL A 28 -7.82 7.21 -21.53
CA VAL A 28 -8.35 5.96 -22.09
C VAL A 28 -9.86 6.05 -22.22
N SER A 29 -10.44 5.18 -23.05
CA SER A 29 -11.89 5.05 -23.14
C SER A 29 -12.47 4.49 -21.85
N CYS A 30 -13.58 5.06 -21.40
CA CYS A 30 -14.32 4.53 -20.26
C CYS A 30 -15.01 3.22 -20.62
N ILE A 31 -15.17 2.35 -19.64
CA ILE A 31 -15.80 1.03 -19.81
C ILE A 31 -17.00 0.87 -18.87
N ALA A 32 -17.95 0.02 -19.24
CA ALA A 32 -19.18 -0.14 -18.47
C ALA A 32 -18.89 -0.60 -17.03
N CYS A 33 -19.64 -0.11 -16.06
CA CYS A 33 -19.47 -0.53 -14.67
C CYS A 33 -19.72 -2.04 -14.52
N SER A 34 -18.76 -2.73 -13.87
CA SER A 34 -18.77 -4.18 -13.68
C SER A 34 -18.18 -4.56 -12.31
N ASP A 35 -18.14 -5.86 -12.02
CA ASP A 35 -17.43 -6.39 -10.85
C ASP A 35 -15.90 -6.27 -10.96
N ASP A 36 -15.35 -5.85 -12.12
CA ASP A 36 -13.91 -5.69 -12.34
C ASP A 36 -13.34 -4.37 -11.82
N ILE A 37 -14.20 -3.48 -11.30
CA ILE A 37 -13.78 -2.20 -10.71
C ILE A 37 -12.88 -2.47 -9.51
N LYS A 38 -11.65 -1.95 -9.57
CA LYS A 38 -10.63 -2.16 -8.54
C LYS A 38 -10.64 -1.04 -7.48
N LEU A 39 -9.97 -1.29 -6.36
CA LEU A 39 -9.69 -0.27 -5.35
C LEU A 39 -9.03 0.96 -5.99
N GLY A 40 -9.59 2.14 -5.73
CA GLY A 40 -9.15 3.43 -6.28
C GLY A 40 -9.90 3.85 -7.54
N GLN A 41 -10.62 2.93 -8.19
CA GLN A 41 -11.54 3.22 -9.29
C GLN A 41 -12.98 3.34 -8.76
N GLY A 42 -13.92 3.71 -9.62
CA GLY A 42 -15.33 3.75 -9.27
C GLY A 42 -16.26 4.10 -10.42
N CYS A 43 -17.47 3.58 -10.35
CA CYS A 43 -18.53 3.86 -11.30
C CYS A 43 -18.94 5.34 -11.25
N TYR A 44 -19.21 5.92 -12.42
CA TYR A 44 -19.75 7.27 -12.51
C TYR A 44 -21.27 7.14 -12.45
N CYS A 45 -21.88 7.52 -11.33
CA CYS A 45 -23.35 7.53 -11.21
C CYS A 45 -23.98 8.75 -11.87
N VAL A 46 -23.20 9.82 -11.99
CA VAL A 46 -23.52 11.04 -12.73
C VAL A 46 -22.36 11.30 -13.68
N SER A 47 -22.66 11.67 -14.93
CA SER A 47 -21.64 11.97 -15.92
C SER A 47 -20.63 12.98 -15.38
N ASN A 48 -19.36 12.71 -15.65
CA ASN A 48 -18.21 13.45 -15.22
C ASN A 48 -17.94 13.55 -13.71
N THR A 49 -18.71 12.84 -12.88
CA THR A 49 -18.54 12.79 -11.42
C THR A 49 -18.18 11.38 -10.98
N VAL A 50 -16.92 11.16 -10.61
CA VAL A 50 -16.46 9.87 -10.10
C VAL A 50 -17.04 9.57 -8.72
N ASN A 51 -17.57 8.35 -8.54
CA ASN A 51 -17.93 7.84 -7.22
C ASN A 51 -16.93 6.72 -6.88
N THR A 52 -15.81 7.08 -6.25
CA THR A 52 -14.74 6.13 -5.93
C THR A 52 -15.28 4.96 -5.11
N HIS A 53 -14.82 3.75 -5.41
CA HIS A 53 -15.25 2.48 -4.83
C HIS A 53 -16.73 2.12 -5.09
N CYS A 54 -17.44 2.91 -5.89
CA CYS A 54 -18.78 2.55 -6.32
C CYS A 54 -18.73 1.49 -7.41
N ARG A 55 -19.57 0.47 -7.28
CA ARG A 55 -19.72 -0.60 -8.25
C ARG A 55 -20.94 -0.42 -9.13
N GLU A 56 -22.08 -0.14 -8.51
CA GLU A 56 -23.36 -0.01 -9.18
C GLU A 56 -24.06 1.27 -8.76
N CYS A 57 -24.78 1.86 -9.72
CA CYS A 57 -25.52 3.08 -9.51
C CYS A 57 -27.02 2.83 -9.67
N THR A 58 -27.82 3.52 -8.87
CA THR A 58 -29.28 3.51 -8.97
C THR A 58 -29.77 4.93 -8.71
N ASN A 59 -30.59 5.47 -9.62
CA ASN A 59 -31.12 6.84 -9.55
C ASN A 59 -30.02 7.92 -9.35
N GLY A 60 -28.89 7.77 -10.04
CA GLY A 60 -27.77 8.73 -9.97
C GLY A 60 -26.94 8.66 -8.69
N LYS A 61 -27.21 7.69 -7.80
CA LYS A 61 -26.48 7.47 -6.54
C LYS A 61 -25.81 6.11 -6.52
N CYS A 62 -24.75 5.97 -5.74
CA CYS A 62 -24.13 4.67 -5.55
C CYS A 62 -25.04 3.75 -4.73
N SER A 63 -25.40 2.60 -5.29
CA SER A 63 -26.26 1.61 -4.63
C SER A 63 -25.48 0.40 -4.11
N LYS A 64 -24.33 0.08 -4.72
CA LYS A 64 -23.43 -0.98 -4.23
C LYS A 64 -21.97 -0.58 -4.35
N CYS A 65 -21.19 -0.97 -3.35
CA CYS A 65 -19.77 -0.73 -3.28
C CYS A 65 -18.98 -1.97 -3.72
N ILE A 66 -17.74 -1.78 -4.16
CA ILE A 66 -16.82 -2.88 -4.48
C ILE A 66 -16.39 -3.65 -3.22
N THR A 67 -15.91 -4.87 -3.40
CA THR A 67 -15.29 -5.66 -2.32
C THR A 67 -14.16 -4.86 -1.65
N GLY A 68 -14.08 -4.94 -0.32
CA GLY A 68 -13.16 -4.15 0.48
C GLY A 68 -13.64 -2.73 0.79
N SER A 69 -14.91 -2.43 0.54
CA SER A 69 -15.54 -1.15 0.91
C SER A 69 -16.98 -1.34 1.40
N PHE A 70 -17.51 -0.34 2.10
CA PHE A 70 -18.86 -0.32 2.66
C PHE A 70 -19.59 0.98 2.30
N GLN A 71 -20.92 0.91 2.28
CA GLN A 71 -21.77 2.06 1.98
C GLN A 71 -21.85 2.98 3.21
N ASN A 72 -21.54 4.26 3.01
CA ASN A 72 -21.66 5.32 3.99
C ASN A 72 -22.44 6.49 3.37
N GLY A 73 -23.77 6.45 3.54
CA GLY A 73 -24.68 7.34 2.82
C GLY A 73 -24.67 7.06 1.31
N ASP A 74 -24.46 8.10 0.50
CA ASP A 74 -24.41 7.99 -0.97
C ASP A 74 -23.00 7.65 -1.51
N ARG A 75 -22.03 7.37 -0.62
CA ARG A 75 -20.64 7.10 -0.98
C ARG A 75 -20.17 5.75 -0.45
N CYS A 76 -19.06 5.26 -1.02
CA CYS A 76 -18.39 4.05 -0.57
C CYS A 76 -17.08 4.42 0.12
N THR A 77 -16.89 3.89 1.33
CA THR A 77 -15.68 4.07 2.13
C THR A 77 -14.94 2.74 2.21
N ILE A 78 -13.61 2.77 2.10
CA ILE A 78 -12.80 1.56 2.20
C ILE A 78 -12.86 0.96 3.61
N CYS A 79 -12.80 -0.36 3.68
CA CYS A 79 -12.60 -1.09 4.92
C CYS A 79 -11.15 -0.92 5.42
N SER A 80 -10.90 -1.33 6.68
CA SER A 80 -9.53 -1.53 7.17
C SER A 80 -8.71 -2.44 6.24
N LYS A 81 -7.38 -2.26 6.25
CA LYS A 81 -6.44 -3.05 5.44
C LYS A 81 -6.72 -4.55 5.58
N GLY A 82 -6.75 -5.26 4.45
CA GLY A 82 -6.97 -6.70 4.42
C GLY A 82 -8.41 -7.15 4.65
N CYS A 83 -9.33 -6.24 4.95
CA CYS A 83 -10.73 -6.57 5.13
C CYS A 83 -11.49 -6.56 3.80
N GLY A 84 -12.13 -7.68 3.45
CA GLY A 84 -12.92 -7.82 2.21
C GLY A 84 -14.38 -7.39 2.39
N LYS A 85 -14.91 -7.48 3.61
CA LYS A 85 -16.27 -7.05 3.95
C LYS A 85 -16.30 -6.44 5.34
N CYS A 86 -16.85 -5.23 5.46
CA CYS A 86 -16.97 -4.53 6.74
C CYS A 86 -18.29 -3.79 6.87
N LYS A 87 -18.69 -3.50 8.11
CA LYS A 87 -19.84 -2.61 8.43
C LYS A 87 -19.43 -1.15 8.61
N SER A 88 -18.19 -0.94 9.00
CA SER A 88 -17.54 0.36 9.16
C SER A 88 -16.04 0.17 8.99
N SER A 89 -15.27 1.26 8.92
CA SER A 89 -13.80 1.23 8.82
C SER A 89 -13.16 0.25 9.79
N ASP A 90 -13.64 0.20 11.03
CA ASP A 90 -13.03 -0.57 12.14
C ASP A 90 -13.77 -1.87 12.47
N LYS A 91 -14.80 -2.25 11.71
CA LYS A 91 -15.60 -3.47 11.97
C LYS A 91 -15.54 -4.40 10.78
N CYS A 92 -14.47 -5.19 10.71
CA CYS A 92 -14.32 -6.20 9.68
C CYS A 92 -15.18 -7.43 9.97
N GLU A 93 -15.98 -7.85 8.99
CA GLU A 93 -16.81 -9.05 9.07
C GLU A 93 -16.14 -10.24 8.38
N ALA A 94 -15.40 -10.00 7.29
CA ALA A 94 -14.66 -11.02 6.58
C ALA A 94 -13.39 -10.45 5.95
N CYS A 95 -12.29 -11.19 6.07
CA CYS A 95 -11.03 -10.82 5.45
C CYS A 95 -11.05 -11.06 3.94
N ALA A 96 -10.25 -10.29 3.23
CA ALA A 96 -10.04 -10.45 1.80
C ALA A 96 -9.24 -11.73 1.52
N GLU A 97 -9.21 -12.15 0.26
CA GLU A 97 -8.38 -13.28 -0.16
C GLU A 97 -6.90 -13.07 0.21
N GLY A 98 -6.26 -14.11 0.72
CA GLY A 98 -4.89 -14.05 1.22
C GLY A 98 -4.76 -13.47 2.63
N TYR A 99 -5.86 -13.15 3.32
CA TYR A 99 -5.87 -12.68 4.70
C TYR A 99 -6.67 -13.63 5.60
N THR A 100 -6.30 -13.67 6.88
CA THR A 100 -7.01 -14.43 7.92
C THR A 100 -7.36 -13.54 9.10
N MET A 101 -8.48 -13.85 9.76
CA MET A 101 -8.97 -13.09 10.92
C MET A 101 -8.23 -13.53 12.18
N GLU A 102 -7.53 -12.60 12.84
CA GLU A 102 -6.86 -12.82 14.11
C GLU A 102 -7.12 -11.63 15.04
N LYS A 103 -7.65 -11.87 16.24
CA LYS A 103 -7.95 -10.80 17.22
C LYS A 103 -8.74 -9.62 16.62
N ASN A 104 -9.70 -9.91 15.75
CA ASN A 104 -10.53 -8.93 15.02
C ASN A 104 -9.80 -8.05 14.00
N ILE A 105 -8.57 -8.40 13.61
CA ILE A 105 -7.84 -7.78 12.49
C ILE A 105 -7.56 -8.81 11.40
N CYS A 106 -7.47 -8.35 10.16
CA CYS A 106 -7.08 -9.19 9.04
C CYS A 106 -5.57 -9.16 8.87
N VAL A 107 -4.93 -10.30 9.08
CA VAL A 107 -3.48 -10.48 8.93
C VAL A 107 -3.21 -11.21 7.63
N ARG A 108 -2.25 -10.72 6.85
CA ARG A 108 -1.91 -11.35 5.57
C ARG A 108 -1.16 -12.66 5.79
N VAL A 109 -1.62 -13.70 5.11
CA VAL A 109 -0.98 -15.01 5.07
C VAL A 109 0.11 -14.99 4.00
N CYS A 110 1.24 -15.62 4.29
CA CYS A 110 2.35 -15.77 3.36
C CYS A 110 2.93 -17.18 3.46
N ASN A 111 3.46 -17.66 2.35
CA ASN A 111 4.13 -18.94 2.19
C ASN A 111 5.54 -18.79 1.58
N SER A 112 5.88 -17.59 1.10
CA SER A 112 7.19 -17.26 0.56
C SER A 112 7.65 -15.87 1.02
N LEU A 113 8.95 -15.61 0.95
CA LEU A 113 9.51 -14.29 1.26
C LEU A 113 8.98 -13.18 0.33
N GLN A 114 8.56 -13.54 -0.89
CA GLN A 114 8.07 -12.59 -1.90
C GLN A 114 6.64 -12.11 -1.62
N ASP A 115 5.86 -12.90 -0.89
CA ASP A 115 4.44 -12.62 -0.72
C ASP A 115 4.23 -11.26 -0.04
N CYS A 116 5.03 -10.92 0.97
CA CYS A 116 4.90 -9.66 1.71
C CYS A 116 5.60 -8.45 1.06
N GLU A 117 6.32 -8.61 -0.05
CA GLU A 117 7.16 -7.54 -0.63
C GLU A 117 6.37 -6.28 -1.05
N GLN A 118 5.11 -6.49 -1.47
CA GLN A 118 4.20 -5.38 -1.84
C GLN A 118 3.75 -4.56 -0.62
N GLU A 119 3.97 -5.08 0.59
CA GLU A 119 3.69 -4.41 1.85
C GLU A 119 4.99 -3.92 2.47
N ARG A 120 5.33 -2.66 2.17
CA ARG A 120 6.44 -1.96 2.83
C ARG A 120 6.35 -2.15 4.35
N MET A 121 7.52 -2.26 4.98
CA MET A 121 7.68 -2.46 6.43
C MET A 121 7.13 -3.80 6.92
N THR A 122 7.01 -4.81 6.07
CA THR A 122 6.69 -6.18 6.49
C THR A 122 7.60 -7.22 5.83
N PHE A 123 7.72 -8.38 6.46
CA PHE A 123 8.36 -9.58 5.90
C PHE A 123 7.51 -10.81 6.19
N CYS A 124 7.72 -11.89 5.43
CA CYS A 124 7.05 -13.15 5.73
C CYS A 124 7.76 -13.88 6.88
N ASN A 125 7.12 -13.99 8.04
CA ASN A 125 7.52 -14.95 9.05
C ASN A 125 7.05 -16.34 8.64
N LEU A 126 7.93 -17.10 7.99
CA LEU A 126 7.65 -18.46 7.49
C LEU A 126 7.34 -19.47 8.61
N SER A 127 7.72 -19.20 9.87
CA SER A 127 7.33 -20.07 10.99
C SER A 127 5.86 -19.89 11.37
N ALA A 128 5.34 -18.66 11.22
CA ALA A 128 3.94 -18.33 11.48
C ALA A 128 3.06 -18.35 10.21
N ASN A 129 3.68 -18.35 9.03
CA ASN A 129 3.05 -18.09 7.73
C ASN A 129 2.25 -16.77 7.73
N ARG A 130 2.85 -15.71 8.30
CA ARG A 130 2.23 -14.36 8.41
C ARG A 130 3.19 -13.27 7.97
N CYS A 131 2.65 -12.25 7.31
CA CYS A 131 3.37 -10.99 7.13
C CYS A 131 3.45 -10.27 8.48
N GLU A 132 4.65 -10.16 9.02
CA GLU A 132 4.93 -9.44 10.27
C GLU A 132 5.63 -8.13 9.98
N PRO A 133 5.43 -7.10 10.84
CA PRO A 133 6.12 -5.83 10.65
C PRO A 133 7.64 -6.00 10.83
N CYS A 134 8.39 -5.25 10.02
CA CYS A 134 9.82 -5.05 10.24
C CYS A 134 10.09 -4.35 11.58
N GLU A 135 11.34 -4.39 12.03
CA GLU A 135 11.78 -3.56 13.15
C GLU A 135 11.61 -2.07 12.85
N SER A 136 11.59 -1.26 13.91
CA SER A 136 11.46 0.18 13.80
C SER A 136 12.54 0.77 12.88
N ASN A 137 12.16 1.80 12.13
CA ASN A 137 13.03 2.50 11.17
C ASN A 137 13.48 1.67 9.97
N CYS A 138 12.95 0.46 9.78
CA CYS A 138 13.21 -0.36 8.61
C CYS A 138 12.04 -0.31 7.62
N LEU A 139 12.33 0.05 6.37
CA LEU A 139 11.34 0.11 5.29
C LEU A 139 11.21 -1.22 4.54
N PHE A 140 12.31 -1.95 4.38
CA PHE A 140 12.33 -3.27 3.74
C PHE A 140 13.22 -4.21 4.55
N CYS A 141 12.68 -5.35 4.97
CA CYS A 141 13.41 -6.33 5.76
C CYS A 141 13.24 -7.74 5.19
N SER A 142 14.23 -8.60 5.42
CA SER A 142 14.17 -10.04 5.10
C SER A 142 13.74 -10.87 6.31
N SER A 143 13.90 -10.30 7.51
CA SER A 143 13.41 -10.88 8.76
C SER A 143 13.12 -9.76 9.77
N LYS A 144 12.59 -10.12 10.93
CA LYS A 144 12.36 -9.17 12.01
C LYS A 144 13.59 -8.35 12.39
N THR A 145 14.79 -8.93 12.31
CA THR A 145 16.05 -8.30 12.78
C THR A 145 17.02 -7.97 11.65
N VAL A 146 16.69 -8.28 10.40
CA VAL A 146 17.54 -8.02 9.23
C VAL A 146 16.81 -7.09 8.28
N CYS A 147 17.21 -5.83 8.32
CA CYS A 147 16.78 -4.75 7.47
C CYS A 147 17.65 -4.61 6.23
N ASN A 148 17.01 -4.60 5.06
CA ASN A 148 17.67 -4.37 3.77
C ASN A 148 17.71 -2.87 3.42
N PHE A 149 16.78 -2.08 3.95
CA PHE A 149 16.72 -0.64 3.68
C PHE A 149 16.03 0.12 4.81
N CYS A 150 16.75 1.03 5.43
CA CYS A 150 16.25 1.86 6.52
C CYS A 150 15.51 3.11 6.03
N THR A 151 14.77 3.76 6.92
CA THR A 151 14.09 5.03 6.64
C THR A 151 15.12 6.10 6.24
N PRO A 152 15.07 6.62 5.00
CA PRO A 152 16.07 7.53 4.49
C PRO A 152 16.05 8.88 5.24
N GLY A 153 17.19 9.57 5.23
CA GLY A 153 17.37 10.88 5.86
C GLY A 153 17.67 10.83 7.37
N ALA A 154 17.15 9.83 8.09
CA ALA A 154 17.39 9.68 9.53
C ALA A 154 18.21 8.43 9.89
N TYR A 155 18.16 7.38 9.06
CA TYR A 155 18.82 6.11 9.35
C TYR A 155 19.59 5.55 8.16
N THR A 156 20.65 4.81 8.45
CA THR A 156 21.47 4.08 7.49
C THR A 156 21.52 2.60 7.86
N THR A 157 21.58 1.74 6.84
CA THR A 157 21.69 0.29 7.01
C THR A 157 23.15 -0.09 7.25
N THR A 158 23.41 -0.87 8.30
CA THR A 158 24.74 -1.47 8.57
C THR A 158 24.94 -2.73 7.73
N ILE A 159 26.16 -3.27 7.67
CA ILE A 159 26.42 -4.53 6.95
C ILE A 159 25.65 -5.71 7.54
N ASP A 160 25.36 -5.68 8.84
CA ASP A 160 24.53 -6.68 9.54
C ASP A 160 23.04 -6.52 9.28
N GLY A 161 22.64 -5.56 8.43
CA GLY A 161 21.24 -5.26 8.16
C GLY A 161 20.53 -4.61 9.35
N LYS A 162 21.18 -3.75 10.13
CA LYS A 162 20.51 -2.99 11.19
C LYS A 162 20.37 -1.53 10.82
N CYS A 163 19.35 -0.87 11.36
CA CYS A 163 19.17 0.56 11.21
C CYS A 163 19.85 1.33 12.33
N THR A 164 20.75 2.24 11.96
CA THR A 164 21.45 3.13 12.89
C THR A 164 21.25 4.57 12.45
N ALA A 165 21.31 5.51 13.39
CA ALA A 165 21.14 6.92 13.05
C ALA A 165 22.17 7.36 11.99
N SER A 166 21.70 8.10 10.99
CA SER A 166 22.54 8.65 9.93
C SER A 166 23.37 9.84 10.42
N CYS A 167 24.50 10.05 9.76
CA CYS A 167 25.33 11.23 9.96
C CYS A 167 25.12 12.16 8.77
N ASN A 168 24.71 13.40 9.00
CA ASN A 168 24.46 14.37 7.93
C ASN A 168 25.77 14.90 7.30
N SER A 169 26.87 14.85 8.05
CA SER A 169 28.18 15.36 7.64
C SER A 169 29.26 14.35 8.01
N LEU A 170 29.74 13.59 7.01
CA LEU A 170 30.94 12.77 7.12
C LEU A 170 32.06 13.43 6.32
N GLN A 171 33.22 13.60 6.95
CA GLN A 171 34.45 14.00 6.28
C GLN A 171 35.18 12.77 5.71
N ASP A 172 36.12 12.99 4.80
CA ASP A 172 36.97 11.94 4.26
C ASP A 172 37.73 11.25 5.40
N GLY A 173 37.76 9.92 5.39
CA GLY A 173 38.33 9.14 6.48
C GLY A 173 37.42 9.04 7.72
N GLN A 174 36.11 9.29 7.58
CA GLN A 174 35.11 9.03 8.63
C GLN A 174 34.05 8.03 8.18
N TYR A 175 33.50 7.30 9.15
CA TYR A 175 32.29 6.50 9.02
C TYR A 175 31.24 6.94 10.05
N CYS A 176 29.98 6.59 9.83
CA CYS A 176 28.92 6.88 10.78
C CYS A 176 28.78 5.75 11.80
N LYS A 177 29.02 6.06 13.09
CA LYS A 177 28.79 5.14 14.20
C LYS A 177 27.58 5.61 14.99
N ASN A 178 26.40 5.06 14.71
CA ASN A 178 25.15 5.39 15.41
C ASN A 178 24.87 6.91 15.47
N GLY A 179 24.97 7.60 14.34
CA GLY A 179 24.74 9.05 14.24
C GLY A 179 25.93 9.92 14.64
N VAL A 180 27.08 9.32 15.00
CA VAL A 180 28.30 10.04 15.36
C VAL A 180 29.38 9.84 14.28
N PRO A 181 29.85 10.91 13.62
CA PRO A 181 31.01 10.84 12.74
C PRO A 181 32.24 10.35 13.52
N THR A 182 32.82 9.24 13.10
CA THR A 182 33.95 8.59 13.77
C THR A 182 35.06 8.32 12.76
N SER A 183 36.32 8.57 13.15
CA SER A 183 37.48 8.29 12.29
C SER A 183 37.57 6.81 11.91
N CYS A 184 37.96 6.55 10.66
CA CYS A 184 38.20 5.20 10.17
C CYS A 184 39.36 4.51 10.92
N ALA A 185 39.25 3.21 11.12
CA ALA A 185 40.24 2.35 11.74
C ALA A 185 40.29 0.99 11.01
N GLU A 186 41.32 0.18 11.25
CA GLU A 186 41.37 -1.19 10.72
C GLU A 186 40.30 -2.08 11.39
N GLY A 187 39.70 -2.99 10.62
CA GLY A 187 38.69 -3.92 11.12
C GLY A 187 37.29 -3.35 11.31
N LEU A 188 36.89 -2.36 10.49
CA LEU A 188 35.54 -1.79 10.54
C LEU A 188 34.51 -2.59 9.75
N ASP A 189 33.34 -2.73 10.36
CA ASP A 189 32.16 -3.40 9.82
C ASP A 189 31.22 -2.41 9.07
N SER A 190 31.72 -1.25 8.65
CA SER A 190 30.90 -0.20 8.03
C SER A 190 31.63 0.42 6.84
N VAL A 191 30.86 0.85 5.83
CA VAL A 191 31.42 1.45 4.62
C VAL A 191 32.02 2.82 4.97
N CYS A 192 33.34 2.90 4.93
CA CYS A 192 34.08 4.14 5.06
C CYS A 192 33.90 5.02 3.81
N ARG A 193 33.72 6.33 3.99
CA ARG A 193 34.02 7.29 2.91
C ARG A 193 35.53 7.52 2.92
N CYS A 194 36.22 6.71 2.12
CA CYS A 194 37.64 6.88 1.81
C CYS A 194 37.83 7.85 0.66
#